data_AF-A0A317DM37-F1
#
_entry.id   AF-A0A317DM37-F1
#
_cell.length_a   1.000
_cell.length_b   1.000
_cell.length_c   1.000
_cell.angle_alpha   90.00
_cell.angle_beta   90.00
_cell.angle_gamma   90.00
#
_symmetry.space_group_name_H-M   'P 1'
#
loop_
_entity.id
_entity.type
_entity.pdbx_description
1 polymer ?
#
loop_
_entity_poly.entity_id
_entity_poly.type
_entity_poly.pdbx_seq_one_letter_code
_entity_poly.pdbx_strand_id
1 'polypeptide(L)' 'MVEVKLCLRGGPYDGQTVAWEVPDAEDPPMSYDLKLHGPHEAAETYRYRRAARAPEDAAEDWIYEASDVGPR' A
#
# COMPACT_ATOMS: atom_id res chain seq x y z
N MET A 1 -10.98 12.36 -7.08
CA MET A 1 -9.89 11.40 -6.82
C MET A 1 -8.60 12.20 -6.79
N VAL A 2 -7.73 11.91 -5.84
CA VAL A 2 -6.42 12.55 -5.63
C VAL A 2 -5.39 11.43 -5.54
N GLU A 3 -4.26 11.61 -6.19
CA GLU A 3 -3.15 10.66 -6.10
C GLU A 3 -2.40 10.87 -4.78
N VAL A 4 -2.15 9.79 -4.04
CA VAL A 4 -1.25 9.74 -2.89
C VAL A 4 -0.15 8.73 -3.13
N LYS A 5 1.05 9.00 -2.62
CA LYS A 5 2.17 8.07 -2.65
C LYS A 5 2.19 7.25 -1.37
N LEU A 6 2.07 5.94 -1.52
CA LEU A 6 2.10 4.99 -0.42
C LEU A 6 3.45 4.28 -0.37
N CYS A 7 4.09 4.27 0.79
CA CYS A 7 5.23 3.41 1.10
C CYS A 7 4.71 2.09 1.65
N LEU A 8 4.95 0.99 0.95
CA LEU A 8 4.60 -0.35 1.39
C LEU A 8 5.71 -0.88 2.30
N ARG A 9 5.34 -1.38 3.48
CA ARG A 9 6.24 -1.99 4.46
C ARG A 9 5.82 -3.42 4.76
N GLY A 10 6.77 -4.33 4.86
CA GLY A 10 6.55 -5.76 5.03
C GLY A 10 6.02 -6.46 3.78
N GLY A 11 6.07 -7.80 3.83
CA GLY A 11 5.68 -8.65 2.71
C GLY A 11 6.65 -8.54 1.50
N PRO A 12 6.21 -8.96 0.31
CA PRO A 12 7.09 -9.04 -0.87
C PRO A 12 7.43 -7.68 -1.51
N TYR A 13 6.76 -6.60 -1.12
CA TYR A 13 6.95 -5.25 -1.66
C TYR A 13 7.43 -4.25 -0.59
N ASP A 14 8.12 -4.75 0.44
CA ASP A 14 8.73 -3.90 1.46
C ASP A 14 9.66 -2.84 0.84
N GLY A 15 9.45 -1.58 1.22
CA GLY A 15 10.19 -0.41 0.74
C GLY A 15 9.72 0.14 -0.61
N GLN A 16 8.69 -0.44 -1.24
CA GLN A 16 8.19 0.04 -2.53
C GLN A 16 7.24 1.22 -2.37
N THR A 17 7.40 2.25 -3.21
CA THR A 17 6.44 3.36 -3.32
C THR A 17 5.45 3.12 -4.45
N VAL A 18 4.16 3.26 -4.19
CA VAL A 18 3.08 3.15 -5.18
C VAL A 18 2.21 4.39 -5.19
N ALA A 19 1.74 4.79 -6.37
CA ALA A 19 0.75 5.85 -6.51
C ALA A 19 -0.66 5.24 -6.41
N TRP A 20 -1.53 5.83 -5.59
CA TRP A 20 -2.90 5.39 -5.41
C TRP A 20 -3.89 6.54 -5.49
N GLU A 21 -4.92 6.40 -6.31
CA GLU A 21 -6.01 7.38 -6.40
C GLU A 21 -7.07 7.12 -5.31
N VAL A 22 -7.23 8.09 -4.41
CA VAL A 22 -8.16 8.05 -3.27
C VAL A 22 -9.16 9.20 -3.34
N PRO A 23 -10.32 9.11 -2.67
CA PRO A 23 -11.27 10.23 -2.63
C PRO A 23 -10.68 11.44 -1.90
N ASP A 24 -9.84 11.22 -0.88
CA ASP A 24 -9.25 12.23 -0.03
C ASP A 24 -7.79 11.85 0.32
N ALA A 25 -6.85 12.78 0.12
CA ALA A 25 -5.42 12.55 0.32
C ALA A 25 -4.99 12.65 1.80
N GLU A 26 -5.77 13.36 2.62
CA GLU A 26 -5.53 13.54 4.05
C GLU A 26 -6.16 12.41 4.89
N ASP A 27 -7.15 11.71 4.34
CA ASP A 27 -7.73 10.49 4.91
C ASP A 27 -7.90 9.37 3.86
N PRO A 28 -6.80 8.75 3.40
CA PRO A 28 -6.90 7.62 2.49
C PRO A 28 -7.49 6.38 3.20
N PRO A 29 -8.18 5.47 2.48
CA PRO A 29 -8.84 4.33 3.10
C PRO A 29 -7.89 3.43 3.91
N MET A 30 -8.33 2.90 5.05
CA MET A 30 -7.48 2.13 5.98
C MET A 30 -6.82 0.87 5.40
N SER A 31 -7.25 0.38 4.24
CA SER A 31 -6.71 -0.82 3.60
C SER A 31 -6.46 -0.56 2.12
N TYR A 32 -5.34 -1.08 1.64
CA TYR A 32 -4.93 -1.03 0.25
C TYR A 32 -4.69 -2.47 -0.24
N ASP A 33 -5.47 -2.91 -1.22
CA ASP A 33 -5.34 -4.23 -1.83
C ASP A 33 -4.55 -4.12 -3.13
N LEU A 34 -3.28 -4.56 -3.09
CA LEU A 34 -2.41 -4.62 -4.26
C LEU A 34 -2.72 -5.91 -5.03
N LYS A 35 -3.36 -5.77 -6.20
CA LYS A 35 -3.57 -6.87 -7.13
C LYS A 35 -2.41 -6.95 -8.10
N LEU A 36 -1.73 -8.09 -8.11
CA LEU A 36 -0.64 -8.34 -9.05
C LEU A 36 -1.12 -9.25 -10.15
N HIS A 37 -0.93 -8.80 -11.38
CA HIS A 37 -1.12 -9.64 -12.55
C HIS A 37 0.22 -10.34 -12.84
N GLY A 38 0.40 -11.54 -12.29
CA GLY A 38 1.51 -12.41 -12.66
C GLY A 38 1.34 -12.96 -14.09
N PRO A 39 2.42 -13.50 -14.71
CA PRO A 39 2.37 -14.13 -16.03
C PRO A 39 1.52 -15.42 -16.05
N HIS A 40 1.18 -15.97 -14.88
CA HIS A 40 0.23 -17.06 -14.71
C HIS A 40 -1.00 -16.48 -14.01
N GLU A 41 -2.22 -16.87 -14.42
CA GLU A 41 -3.53 -16.33 -14.00
C GLU A 41 -3.83 -16.31 -12.47
N ALA A 42 -2.86 -16.63 -11.62
CA ALA A 42 -2.93 -16.41 -10.18
C ALA A 42 -2.75 -14.90 -9.88
N ALA A 43 -3.86 -14.17 -9.82
CA ALA A 43 -3.88 -12.84 -9.24
C ALA A 43 -3.73 -12.94 -7.73
N GLU A 44 -2.50 -12.88 -7.22
CA GLU A 44 -2.27 -12.74 -5.80
C GLU A 44 -2.66 -11.31 -5.37
N THR A 45 -3.56 -11.24 -4.39
CA THR A 45 -3.97 -9.98 -3.79
C THR A 45 -3.28 -9.85 -2.44
N TYR A 46 -2.42 -8.85 -2.31
CA TYR A 46 -1.74 -8.53 -1.05
C TYR A 46 -2.44 -7.37 -0.38
N ARG A 47 -2.87 -7.57 0.86
CA ARG A 47 -3.56 -6.55 1.63
C ARG A 47 -2.60 -5.83 2.56
N TYR A 48 -2.50 -4.53 2.39
CA TYR A 48 -1.79 -3.63 3.26
C TYR A 48 -2.76 -2.79 4.09
N ARG A 49 -2.34 -2.39 5.29
CA ARG A 49 -3.12 -1.57 6.21
C ARG A 49 -2.39 -0.25 6.47
N ARG A 50 -3.14 0.85 6.51
CA ARG A 50 -2.62 2.17 6.87
C ARG A 50 -1.98 2.11 8.26
N ALA A 51 -0.68 2.36 8.32
CA ALA A 51 0.10 2.31 9.53
C ALA A 51 0.30 3.72 10.11
N ALA A 52 0.83 4.64 9.29
CA ALA A 52 1.13 6.00 9.70
C ALA A 52 1.13 6.94 8.49
N ARG A 53 1.03 8.25 8.77
CA ARG A 53 1.39 9.28 7.78
C ARG A 53 2.91 9.31 7.68
N ALA A 54 3.43 9.47 6.47
CA ALA A 54 4.86 9.68 6.28
C ALA A 54 5.26 11.06 6.83
N PRO A 55 6.52 11.26 7.23
CA PRO A 55 6.98 12.58 7.67
C PRO A 55 6.92 13.59 6.52
N GLU A 56 6.74 14.87 6.83
CA GLU A 56 6.51 15.94 5.82
C GLU A 56 7.66 16.11 4.81
N ASP A 57 8.86 15.63 5.13
CA ASP A 57 10.05 15.67 4.26
C ASP A 57 10.22 14.38 3.41
N ALA A 58 9.34 13.39 3.56
CA ALA A 58 9.38 12.17 2.77
C ALA A 58 8.84 12.37 1.36
N ALA A 59 9.28 11.53 0.43
CA ALA A 59 8.76 11.51 -0.93
C ALA A 59 7.37 10.84 -1.00
N GLU A 60 7.02 10.06 0.03
CA GLU A 60 5.74 9.37 0.20
C GLU A 60 4.81 10.14 1.13
N ASP A 61 3.50 9.99 0.96
CA ASP A 61 2.48 10.64 1.81
C ASP A 61 2.06 9.74 2.99
N TRP A 62 2.00 8.43 2.75
CA TRP A 62 1.48 7.46 3.72
C TRP A 62 2.28 6.17 3.77
N ILE A 63 2.32 5.54 4.93
CA ILE A 63 2.96 4.25 5.17
C ILE A 63 1.89 3.19 5.38
N TYR A 64 1.97 2.11 4.61
CA TYR A 64 1.05 0.98 4.64
C TYR A 64 1.83 -0.30 4.93
N GLU A 65 1.46 -1.00 6.00
CA GLU A 65 2.12 -2.23 6.42
C GLU A 65 1.35 -3.46 5.94
N ALA A 66 2.05 -4.49 5.47
CA ALA A 66 1.44 -5.76 5.13
C ALA A 66 0.70 -6.28 6.35
N SER A 67 -0.59 -6.54 6.19
CA SER A 67 -1.32 -7.27 7.23
C SER A 67 -0.74 -8.67 7.21
N ASP A 68 0.01 -9.04 8.25
CA ASP A 68 0.66 -10.34 8.43
C ASP A 68 -0.19 -11.44 7.78
N VAL A 69 0.26 -11.93 6.62
CA VAL A 69 -0.28 -13.15 6.05
C VAL A 69 0.32 -14.23 6.94
N GLY A 70 -0.33 -14.47 8.08
CA GLY A 70 0.07 -15.52 9.00
C GLY A 70 0.32 -16.80 8.21
N PRO A 71 1.41 -17.54 8.49
CA PRO A 71 1.73 -18.75 7.77
C PRO A 71 0.53 -19.70 7.87
N ARG A 72 -0.01 -20.08 6.71
CA ARG A 72 -1.07 -21.07 6.59
C ARG A 72 -0.47 -22.46 6.63
#